data_AF-A0A7W8JVK6-F1
#
_entry.id   AF-A0A7W8JVK6-F1
#
_cell.length_a   1.000
_cell.length_b   1.000
_cell.length_c   1.000
_cell.angle_alpha   90.00
_cell.angle_beta   90.00
_cell.angle_gamma   90.00
#
_symmetry.space_group_name_H-M   'P 1'
#
loop_
_entity.id
_entity.type
_entity.pdbx_description
1 polymer ?
#
loop_
_entity_poly.entity_id
_entity_poly.type
_entity_poly.pdbx_seq_one_letter_code
_entity_poly.pdbx_strand_id
1 'polypeptide(L)'
;MHQPPIETGGASAPLHPDLARLPKYKNAYLTPAVETIYPTDPAAFRAIYQPENLAAPEYRGEGVKTMTDDELSKFAAALQTAAIHNPAKIDELWTICCTLGYRVSQGGTP
;
A
#
# COMPACT_ATOMS: atom_id res chain seq x y z
N MET A 1 25.51 7.46 55.86
CA MET A 1 25.04 7.07 54.52
C MET A 1 23.73 6.30 54.71
N HIS A 2 22.60 6.86 54.28
CA HIS A 2 21.27 6.25 54.40
C HIS A 2 20.65 6.23 53.00
N GLN A 3 20.40 5.04 52.46
CA GLN A 3 19.53 4.86 51.31
C GLN A 3 18.10 4.64 51.82
N PRO A 4 17.08 5.31 51.26
CA PRO A 4 15.69 4.95 51.49
C PRO A 4 15.29 3.73 50.63
N PRO A 5 14.30 2.93 51.08
CA PRO A 5 13.81 1.76 50.35
C PRO A 5 12.93 2.17 49.16
N ILE A 6 13.08 1.46 48.03
CA ILE A 6 12.20 1.59 46.87
C ILE A 6 11.01 0.65 47.10
N GLU A 7 9.92 1.18 47.64
CA GLU A 7 8.60 0.62 47.40
C GLU A 7 7.81 1.64 46.59
N THR A 8 7.30 1.24 45.42
CA THR A 8 5.87 1.37 45.12
C THR A 8 5.55 0.74 43.78
N GLY A 9 4.38 0.10 43.75
CA GLY A 9 3.92 -0.74 42.66
C GLY A 9 3.79 0.00 41.34
N GLY A 10 4.15 -0.71 40.27
CA GLY A 10 3.75 -0.37 38.92
C GLY A 10 2.23 -0.53 38.80
N ALA A 11 1.49 0.47 39.26
CA ALA A 11 0.12 0.66 38.85
C ALA A 11 0.12 0.80 37.33
N SER A 12 -0.44 -0.18 36.63
CA SER A 12 -0.83 -0.02 35.24
C SER A 12 -1.70 1.23 35.14
N ALA A 13 -1.15 2.30 34.59
CA ALA A 13 -1.93 3.47 34.25
C ALA A 13 -3.08 3.01 33.34
N PRO A 14 -4.33 3.44 33.58
CA PRO A 14 -5.42 3.12 32.67
C PRO A 14 -5.08 3.73 31.30
N LEU A 15 -5.09 2.90 30.26
CA LEU A 15 -4.95 3.35 28.88
C LEU A 15 -5.95 4.48 28.65
N HIS A 16 -5.44 5.67 28.31
CA HIS A 16 -6.26 6.85 28.08
C HIS A 16 -7.36 6.49 27.05
N PRO A 17 -8.65 6.76 27.31
CA PRO A 17 -9.75 6.36 26.43
C PRO A 17 -9.67 6.94 25.00
N ASP A 18 -8.78 7.90 24.76
CA ASP A 18 -8.46 8.42 23.43
C ASP A 18 -7.64 7.46 22.54
N LEU A 19 -6.82 6.59 23.12
CA LEU A 19 -5.97 5.69 22.32
C LEU A 19 -6.80 4.62 21.59
N ALA A 20 -7.96 4.27 22.13
CA ALA A 20 -8.90 3.35 21.47
C ALA A 20 -9.60 3.96 20.24
N ARG A 21 -9.58 5.29 20.08
CA ARG A 21 -10.15 6.00 18.90
C ARG A 21 -9.15 6.24 17.78
N LEU A 22 -7.86 5.92 18.00
CA LEU A 22 -6.78 6.13 17.03
C LEU A 22 -6.92 5.44 15.66
N PRO A 23 -7.61 4.29 15.46
CA PRO A 23 -7.61 3.63 14.14
C PRO A 23 -8.20 4.50 13.03
N LYS A 24 -9.22 5.32 13.33
CA LYS A 24 -9.86 6.19 12.33
C LYS A 24 -8.99 7.40 11.97
N TYR A 25 -8.29 7.99 12.92
CA TYR A 25 -7.41 9.14 12.68
C TYR A 25 -6.04 8.74 12.13
N LYS A 26 -5.56 7.52 12.43
CA LYS A 26 -4.30 7.01 11.88
C LYS A 26 -4.31 6.82 10.36
N ASN A 27 -5.49 6.60 9.80
CA ASN A 27 -5.59 6.27 8.38
C ASN A 27 -5.86 7.53 7.53
N ALA A 28 -6.56 8.52 8.07
CA ALA A 28 -6.88 9.77 7.36
C ALA A 28 -5.63 10.59 6.96
N TYR A 29 -4.55 10.53 7.73
CA TYR A 29 -3.32 11.23 7.38
C TYR A 29 -2.52 10.54 6.25
N LEU A 30 -2.76 9.25 6.02
CA LEU A 30 -2.06 8.47 4.98
C LEU A 30 -2.68 8.67 3.60
N THR A 31 -3.98 8.95 3.54
CA THR A 31 -4.75 9.11 2.30
C THR A 31 -4.07 10.01 1.26
N PRO A 32 -3.68 11.28 1.55
CA PRO A 32 -3.08 12.14 0.52
C PRO A 32 -1.72 11.62 0.01
N ALA A 33 -0.93 10.98 0.87
CA ALA A 33 0.34 10.39 0.46
C ALA A 33 0.10 9.17 -0.46
N VAL A 34 -0.87 8.34 -0.09
CA VAL A 34 -1.25 7.13 -0.84
C VAL A 34 -1.85 7.47 -2.20
N GLU A 35 -2.67 8.52 -2.30
CA GLU A 35 -3.20 9.04 -3.57
C GLU A 35 -2.12 9.55 -4.50
N THR A 36 -1.05 10.12 -3.95
CA THR A 36 0.12 10.58 -4.73
C THR A 36 0.94 9.40 -5.25
N ILE A 37 1.11 8.36 -4.43
CA ILE A 37 1.87 7.17 -4.81
C ILE A 37 1.07 6.34 -5.84
N TYR A 38 -0.20 6.09 -5.60
CA TYR A 38 -1.07 5.27 -6.46
C TYR A 38 -2.22 6.11 -7.01
N PRO A 39 -1.99 6.98 -8.01
CA PRO A 39 -3.05 7.83 -8.54
C PRO A 39 -4.13 6.99 -9.23
N THR A 40 -5.41 7.30 -8.99
CA THR A 40 -6.53 6.61 -9.66
C THR A 40 -6.74 7.05 -11.10
N ASP A 41 -6.12 8.16 -11.52
CA ASP A 41 -6.09 8.57 -12.91
C ASP A 41 -5.21 7.62 -13.73
N PRO A 42 -5.75 6.95 -14.77
CA PRO A 42 -4.99 5.95 -15.52
C PRO A 42 -3.78 6.49 -16.25
N ALA A 43 -3.85 7.72 -16.77
CA ALA A 43 -2.73 8.33 -17.48
C ALA A 43 -1.57 8.64 -16.52
N ALA A 44 -1.87 9.20 -15.34
CA ALA A 44 -0.91 9.44 -14.29
C ALA A 44 -0.30 8.13 -13.76
N PHE A 45 -1.12 7.09 -13.55
CA PHE A 45 -0.62 5.79 -13.10
C PHE A 45 0.34 5.17 -14.11
N ARG A 46 -0.01 5.19 -15.40
CA ARG A 46 0.90 4.71 -16.47
C ARG A 46 2.19 5.50 -16.52
N ALA A 47 2.13 6.83 -16.38
CA ALA A 47 3.33 7.66 -16.40
C ALA A 47 4.33 7.29 -15.28
N ILE A 48 3.85 6.82 -14.12
CA ILE A 48 4.70 6.41 -13.00
C ILE A 48 5.15 4.96 -13.14
N TYR A 49 4.23 4.06 -13.52
CA TYR A 49 4.43 2.61 -13.36
C TYR A 49 4.72 1.83 -14.64
N GLN A 50 4.53 2.44 -15.82
CA GLN A 50 4.85 1.82 -17.10
C GLN A 50 6.32 1.97 -17.54
N PRO A 51 7.05 3.08 -17.23
CA PRO A 51 8.43 3.22 -17.64
C PRO A 51 9.32 2.08 -17.14
N GLU A 52 10.37 1.79 -17.91
CA GLU A 52 11.37 0.79 -17.55
C GLU A 52 12.08 1.19 -16.25
N ASN A 53 12.13 0.25 -15.31
CA ASN A 53 12.82 0.41 -14.03
C ASN A 53 13.44 -0.93 -13.66
N LEU A 54 14.77 -1.01 -13.71
CA LEU A 54 15.52 -2.25 -13.44
C LEU A 54 15.44 -2.71 -11.97
N ALA A 55 15.03 -1.83 -11.06
CA ALA A 55 14.78 -2.17 -9.67
C ALA A 55 13.33 -2.61 -9.41
N ALA A 56 12.43 -2.47 -10.39
CA ALA A 56 11.06 -2.93 -10.28
C ALA A 56 10.93 -4.41 -10.67
N PRO A 57 9.89 -5.12 -10.17
CA PRO A 57 9.60 -6.47 -10.60
C PRO A 57 9.46 -6.58 -12.13
N GLU A 58 9.95 -7.69 -12.68
CA GLU A 58 9.84 -8.00 -14.10
C GLU A 58 8.36 -7.99 -14.55
N TYR A 59 8.13 -7.60 -15.81
CA TYR A 59 6.79 -7.56 -16.43
C TYR A 59 5.76 -6.60 -15.82
N ARG A 60 6.10 -5.85 -14.76
CA ARG A 60 5.24 -4.81 -14.18
C ARG A 60 4.73 -3.83 -15.24
N GLY A 61 5.63 -3.29 -16.06
CA GLY A 61 5.29 -2.29 -17.08
C GLY A 61 4.35 -2.84 -18.16
N GLU A 62 4.59 -4.07 -18.63
CA GLU A 62 3.69 -4.73 -19.60
C GLU A 62 2.34 -5.08 -18.97
N GLY A 63 2.29 -5.45 -17.69
CA GLY A 63 1.04 -5.66 -16.95
C GLY A 63 0.19 -4.39 -16.89
N VAL A 64 0.81 -3.27 -16.51
CA VAL A 64 0.16 -1.94 -16.47
C VAL A 64 -0.33 -1.51 -17.86
N LYS A 65 0.47 -1.77 -18.89
CA LYS A 65 0.12 -1.47 -20.29
C LYS A 65 -1.03 -2.31 -20.83
N THR A 66 -1.17 -3.54 -20.34
CA THR A 66 -2.23 -4.48 -20.76
C THR A 66 -3.59 -4.10 -20.19
N MET A 67 -3.64 -3.55 -18.98
CA MET A 67 -4.90 -3.17 -18.33
C MET A 67 -5.56 -1.98 -19.05
N THR A 68 -6.89 -2.09 -19.21
CA THR A 68 -7.74 -0.98 -19.64
C THR A 68 -7.76 0.13 -18.58
N ASP A 69 -8.24 1.32 -18.95
CA ASP A 69 -8.34 2.48 -18.04
C ASP A 69 -9.22 2.18 -16.81
N ASP A 70 -10.31 1.44 -16.99
CA ASP A 70 -11.21 1.06 -15.91
C ASP A 70 -10.54 0.04 -14.96
N GLU A 71 -9.85 -0.97 -15.50
CA GLU A 71 -9.09 -1.93 -14.71
C GLU A 71 -7.95 -1.27 -13.95
N LEU A 72 -7.24 -0.33 -14.58
CA LEU A 72 -6.15 0.40 -13.97
C LEU A 72 -6.65 1.32 -12.83
N SER A 73 -7.80 1.97 -13.04
CA SER A 73 -8.46 2.77 -11.99
C SER A 73 -8.83 1.91 -10.79
N LYS A 74 -9.41 0.72 -11.03
CA LYS A 74 -9.77 -0.24 -9.97
C LYS A 74 -8.53 -0.80 -9.27
N PHE A 75 -7.48 -1.10 -10.02
CA PHE A 75 -6.21 -1.59 -9.49
C PHE A 75 -5.53 -0.54 -8.60
N ALA A 76 -5.48 0.72 -9.04
CA ALA A 76 -4.98 1.84 -8.25
C ALA A 76 -5.79 2.03 -6.96
N ALA A 77 -7.12 2.01 -7.03
CA ALA A 77 -7.98 2.09 -5.84
C ALA A 77 -7.76 0.91 -4.87
N ALA A 78 -7.53 -0.30 -5.39
CA ALA A 78 -7.19 -1.47 -4.58
C ALA A 78 -5.82 -1.32 -3.89
N LEU A 79 -4.82 -0.77 -4.58
CA LEU A 79 -3.50 -0.45 -4.00
C LEU A 79 -3.61 0.63 -2.93
N GLN A 80 -4.43 1.67 -3.15
CA GLN A 80 -4.68 2.69 -2.13
C GLN A 80 -5.33 2.08 -0.88
N THR A 81 -6.35 1.26 -1.07
CA THR A 81 -7.04 0.56 0.01
C THR A 81 -6.08 -0.37 0.77
N ALA A 82 -5.25 -1.12 0.05
CA ALA A 82 -4.24 -1.99 0.63
C ALA A 82 -3.21 -1.18 1.45
N ALA A 83 -2.68 -0.08 0.92
CA ALA A 83 -1.71 0.75 1.62
C ALA A 83 -2.22 1.32 2.95
N ILE A 84 -3.53 1.61 3.04
CA ILE A 84 -4.13 2.18 4.24
C ILE A 84 -4.56 1.08 5.22
N HIS A 85 -5.14 -0.01 4.73
CA HIS A 85 -5.86 -0.97 5.57
C HIS A 85 -5.15 -2.32 5.72
N ASN A 86 -4.39 -2.76 4.72
CA ASN A 86 -3.70 -4.04 4.74
C ASN A 86 -2.47 -4.03 3.79
N PRO A 87 -1.34 -3.46 4.22
CA PRO A 87 -0.17 -3.30 3.35
C PRO A 87 0.39 -4.62 2.81
N ALA A 88 0.16 -5.74 3.51
CA ALA A 88 0.60 -7.06 3.06
C ALA A 88 -0.03 -7.50 1.73
N LYS A 89 -1.14 -6.86 1.30
CA LYS A 89 -1.78 -7.13 0.00
C LYS A 89 -1.14 -6.40 -1.17
N ILE A 90 -0.27 -5.42 -0.94
CA ILE A 90 0.38 -4.67 -2.02
C ILE A 90 1.18 -5.61 -2.93
N ASP A 91 1.97 -6.50 -2.33
CA ASP A 91 2.80 -7.45 -3.08
C ASP A 91 1.95 -8.44 -3.90
N GLU A 92 0.82 -8.88 -3.35
CA GLU A 92 -0.13 -9.76 -4.05
C GLU A 92 -0.74 -9.05 -5.27
N LEU A 93 -1.17 -7.80 -5.11
CA LEU A 93 -1.71 -6.99 -6.21
C LEU A 93 -0.66 -6.78 -7.31
N TRP A 94 0.57 -6.44 -6.96
CA TRP A 94 1.65 -6.32 -7.94
C TRP A 94 1.99 -7.66 -8.61
N THR A 95 1.93 -8.77 -7.88
CA THR A 95 2.13 -10.11 -8.45
C THR A 95 1.11 -10.42 -9.53
N ILE A 96 -0.16 -10.06 -9.32
CA ILE A 96 -1.23 -10.22 -10.33
C ILE A 96 -0.90 -9.40 -11.58
N CYS A 97 -0.53 -8.13 -11.40
CA CYS A 97 -0.15 -7.24 -12.51
C CYS A 97 1.04 -7.81 -13.30
N CYS A 98 2.11 -8.25 -12.62
CA CYS A 98 3.30 -8.79 -13.28
C CYS A 98 2.98 -10.12 -14.00
N THR A 99 2.13 -10.97 -13.41
CA THR A 99 1.68 -12.21 -14.05
C THR A 99 0.90 -11.96 -15.34
N LEU A 100 0.04 -10.93 -15.36
CA LEU A 100 -0.64 -10.50 -16.57
C LEU A 100 0.36 -10.07 -17.66
N GLY A 101 1.33 -9.21 -17.30
CA GLY A 101 2.37 -8.77 -18.22
C GLY A 101 3.24 -9.92 -18.75
N TYR A 102 3.55 -10.89 -17.89
CA TYR A 102 4.28 -12.10 -18.28
C TYR A 102 3.50 -12.91 -19.32
N ARG A 103 2.21 -13.16 -19.09
CA ARG A 103 1.36 -13.94 -20.02
C ARG A 103 1.31 -13.30 -21.40
N VAL A 104 1.13 -11.98 -21.46
CA VAL A 104 1.14 -11.23 -22.74
C VAL A 104 2.50 -11.31 -23.42
N SER A 105 3.60 -11.19 -22.66
CA SER A 105 4.97 -11.29 -23.19
C SER A 105 5.29 -12.68 -23.75
N GLN A 106 4.63 -13.72 -23.25
CA GLN A 106 4.76 -15.10 -23.76
C GLN A 106 3.80 -15.40 -24.93
N GLY A 107 3.05 -14.41 -25.44
CA GLY A 107 2.09 -14.59 -26.53
C GLY A 107 0.71 -15.12 -26.08
N GLY A 108 0.42 -15.13 -24.78
CA GLY A 108 -0.92 -15.36 -24.26
C GLY A 108 -1.82 -14.16 -24.49
N THR A 109 -3.09 -14.39 -24.87
CA THR A 109 -4.11 -13.34 -24.84
C THR A 109 -4.45 -12.98 -23.39
N PRO A 110 -4.64 -11.67 -23.09
CA PRO A 110 -5.00 -11.21 -21.75
C PRO A 110 -6.34 -11.75 -21.25
#